data_AF-A0A1S1MWH5-F1
#
_entry.id   AF-A0A1S1MWH5-F1
#
_cell.length_a   1.000
_cell.length_b   1.000
_cell.length_c   1.000
_cell.angle_alpha   90.00
_cell.angle_beta   90.00
_cell.angle_gamma   90.00
#
_symmetry.space_group_name_H-M   'P 1'
#
loop_
_entity.id
_entity.type
_entity.pdbx_description
1 polymer ?
#
loop_
_entity_poly.entity_id
_entity_poly.type
_entity_poly.pdbx_seq_one_letter_code
_entity_poly.pdbx_strand_id
1 'polypeptide(L)'
;MTCKHTSTLAKQAVQTLNDAKAQHQHALCKDARNNAYQREADGLAFKYLATCAQYGEHHALSLQAKESWLGARKAVQSRYPKPDY
;
A
#
# COMPACT_ATOMS: atom_id res chain seq x y z
N MET A 1 48.51 7.97 -2.91
CA MET A 1 47.41 7.07 -3.34
C MET A 1 46.05 7.42 -2.70
N THR A 2 45.76 8.70 -2.42
CA THR A 2 44.55 9.14 -1.68
C THR A 2 43.34 9.43 -2.57
N CYS A 3 43.57 9.89 -3.81
CA CYS A 3 42.52 10.34 -4.75
C CYS A 3 41.55 9.22 -5.21
N LYS A 4 42.02 7.98 -5.34
CA LYS A 4 41.15 6.85 -5.75
C LYS A 4 40.23 6.39 -4.63
N HIS A 5 40.70 6.42 -3.37
CA HIS A 5 39.90 6.01 -2.22
C HIS A 5 38.79 7.02 -1.89
N THR A 6 39.08 8.32 -1.98
CA THR A 6 38.07 9.38 -1.81
C THR A 6 37.01 9.34 -2.92
N SER A 7 37.39 9.00 -4.16
CA SER A 7 36.44 8.79 -5.26
C SER A 7 35.51 7.59 -5.04
N THR A 8 36.02 6.48 -4.52
CA THR A 8 35.19 5.29 -4.21
C THR A 8 34.22 5.56 -3.07
N LEU A 9 34.67 6.22 -1.99
CA LEU A 9 33.81 6.61 -0.88
C LEU A 9 32.70 7.57 -1.32
N ALA A 10 33.02 8.54 -2.20
CA ALA A 10 32.02 9.45 -2.76
C ALA A 10 30.95 8.70 -3.58
N LYS A 11 31.35 7.72 -4.41
CA LYS A 11 30.41 6.89 -5.17
C LYS A 11 29.51 6.04 -4.27
N GLN A 12 30.08 5.44 -3.22
CA GLN A 12 29.33 4.66 -2.23
C GLN A 12 28.32 5.54 -1.48
N ALA A 13 28.72 6.74 -1.06
CA ALA A 13 27.83 7.68 -0.39
C ALA A 13 26.65 8.10 -1.28
N VAL A 14 26.89 8.38 -2.56
CA VAL A 14 25.82 8.69 -3.53
C VAL A 14 24.88 7.50 -3.71
N GLN A 15 25.40 6.29 -3.81
CA GLN A 15 24.57 5.09 -3.92
C GLN A 15 23.68 4.91 -2.67
N THR A 16 24.27 5.00 -1.48
CA THR A 16 23.52 4.90 -0.22
C THR A 16 22.44 5.97 -0.10
N LEU A 17 22.70 7.20 -0.54
CA LEU A 17 21.69 8.26 -0.55
C LEU A 17 20.55 7.98 -1.52
N ASN A 18 20.84 7.46 -2.71
CA ASN A 18 19.82 7.08 -3.68
C ASN A 18 18.95 5.93 -3.16
N ASP A 19 19.57 4.92 -2.55
CA ASP A 19 18.86 3.79 -1.95
C ASP A 19 17.98 4.24 -0.80
N ALA A 20 18.51 5.08 0.11
CA ALA A 20 17.74 5.64 1.22
C ALA A 20 16.56 6.49 0.74
N LYS A 21 16.74 7.28 -0.32
CA LYS A 21 15.66 8.09 -0.93
C LYS A 21 14.57 7.20 -1.52
N ALA A 22 14.94 6.14 -2.24
CA ALA A 22 13.99 5.18 -2.78
C ALA A 22 13.21 4.45 -1.68
N GLN A 23 13.91 3.98 -0.64
CA GLN A 23 13.30 3.35 0.54
C GLN A 23 12.33 4.28 1.26
N HIS A 24 12.72 5.55 1.46
CA HIS A 24 11.85 6.55 2.08
C HIS A 24 10.58 6.79 1.25
N GLN A 25 10.71 6.94 -0.07
CA GLN A 25 9.56 7.08 -0.97
C GLN A 25 8.63 5.86 -0.90
N HIS A 26 9.19 4.65 -0.85
CA HIS A 26 8.41 3.42 -0.71
C HIS A 26 7.66 3.36 0.63
N ALA A 27 8.29 3.81 1.72
CA ALA A 27 7.65 3.90 3.03
C ALA A 27 6.45 4.88 2.99
N LEU A 28 6.62 6.06 2.41
CA LEU A 28 5.54 7.04 2.25
C LEU A 28 4.37 6.49 1.43
N CYS A 29 4.64 5.81 0.32
CA CYS A 29 3.60 5.16 -0.48
C CYS A 29 2.86 4.08 0.30
N LYS A 30 3.57 3.27 1.10
CA LYS A 30 2.98 2.25 1.97
C LYS A 30 2.08 2.88 3.03
N ASP A 31 2.52 3.95 3.67
CA ASP A 31 1.75 4.62 4.73
C ASP A 31 0.50 5.30 4.16
N ALA A 32 0.64 5.99 3.02
CA ALA A 32 -0.50 6.58 2.30
C ALA A 32 -1.53 5.52 1.89
N ARG A 33 -1.05 4.36 1.41
CA ARG A 33 -1.92 3.22 1.07
C ARG A 33 -2.67 2.69 2.28
N ASN A 34 -1.98 2.51 3.42
CA ASN A 34 -2.60 2.02 4.65
C ASN A 34 -3.66 2.99 5.16
N ASN A 35 -3.35 4.30 5.16
CA ASN A 35 -4.31 5.32 5.57
C ASN A 35 -5.54 5.35 4.66
N ALA A 36 -5.35 5.20 3.34
CA ALA A 36 -6.46 5.13 2.40
C ALA A 36 -7.34 3.89 2.62
N TYR A 37 -6.76 2.72 2.93
CA TYR A 37 -7.58 1.56 3.30
C TYR A 37 -8.43 1.82 4.55
N GLN A 38 -7.83 2.37 5.60
CA GLN A 38 -8.55 2.69 6.84
C GLN A 38 -9.72 3.66 6.61
N ARG A 39 -9.52 4.66 5.76
CA ARG A 39 -10.53 5.68 5.50
C ARG A 39 -11.62 5.24 4.52
N GLU A 40 -11.27 4.42 3.53
CA GLU A 40 -12.13 4.22 2.35
C GLU A 40 -12.62 2.77 2.20
N ALA A 41 -11.93 1.78 2.76
CA ALA A 41 -12.23 0.37 2.52
C ALA A 41 -12.60 -0.41 3.78
N ASP A 42 -11.97 -0.13 4.92
CA ASP A 42 -12.12 -0.98 6.12
C ASP A 42 -13.54 -0.95 6.68
N GLY A 43 -14.21 0.20 6.66
CA GLY A 43 -15.63 0.31 7.02
C GLY A 43 -16.55 -0.57 6.14
N LEU A 44 -16.22 -0.70 4.84
CA LEU A 44 -16.96 -1.55 3.92
C LEU A 44 -16.70 -3.03 4.18
N ALA A 45 -15.48 -3.38 4.62
CA ALA A 45 -15.15 -4.73 5.05
C ALA A 45 -16.03 -5.15 6.24
N PHE A 46 -16.17 -4.27 7.24
CA PHE A 46 -17.04 -4.53 8.39
C PHE A 46 -18.51 -4.67 7.97
N LYS A 47 -18.98 -3.84 7.03
CA LYS A 47 -20.33 -3.96 6.49
C LYS A 47 -20.55 -5.31 5.81
N TYR A 48 -19.60 -5.77 5.00
CA TYR A 48 -19.64 -7.10 4.39
C TYR A 48 -19.71 -8.22 5.43
N LEU A 49 -18.83 -8.19 6.44
CA LEU A 49 -18.82 -9.20 7.50
C LEU A 49 -20.12 -9.20 8.30
N ALA A 50 -20.68 -8.03 8.61
CA ALA A 50 -21.96 -7.90 9.29
C ALA A 50 -23.11 -8.48 8.45
N THR A 51 -23.15 -8.21 7.14
CA THR A 51 -24.16 -8.80 6.25
C THR A 51 -24.01 -10.31 6.11
N CYS A 52 -22.78 -10.83 6.06
CA CYS A 52 -22.53 -12.27 6.05
C CYS A 52 -23.01 -12.95 7.32
N ALA A 53 -22.76 -12.34 8.49
CA ALA A 53 -23.21 -12.87 9.77
C ALA A 53 -24.74 -12.87 9.89
N GLN A 54 -25.41 -11.85 9.33
CA GLN A 54 -26.86 -11.71 9.43
C GLN A 54 -27.64 -12.56 8.41
N TYR A 55 -27.16 -12.64 7.17
CA TYR A 55 -27.92 -13.21 6.04
C TYR A 55 -27.22 -14.39 5.35
N GLY A 56 -25.97 -14.67 5.68
CA GLY A 56 -25.11 -15.62 4.97
C GLY A 56 -24.33 -14.98 3.82
N GLU A 57 -23.25 -15.63 3.39
CA GLU A 57 -22.31 -15.10 2.38
C GLU A 57 -22.94 -14.93 0.99
N HIS A 58 -23.85 -15.83 0.60
CA HIS A 58 -24.46 -15.83 -0.73
C HIS A 58 -25.71 -14.96 -0.84
N HIS A 59 -26.13 -14.31 0.24
CA HIS A 59 -27.27 -13.41 0.20
C HIS A 59 -26.93 -12.14 -0.60
N ALA A 60 -27.92 -11.59 -1.33
CA ALA A 60 -27.72 -10.45 -2.22
C ALA A 60 -27.07 -9.24 -1.53
N LEU A 61 -27.46 -8.95 -0.28
CA LEU A 61 -26.87 -7.85 0.50
C LEU A 61 -25.39 -8.08 0.83
N SER A 62 -25.00 -9.33 1.10
CA SER A 62 -23.60 -9.71 1.37
C SER A 62 -22.77 -9.58 0.10
N LEU A 63 -23.29 -10.01 -1.04
CA LEU A 63 -22.62 -9.86 -2.33
C LEU A 63 -22.43 -8.39 -2.71
N GLN A 64 -23.46 -7.56 -2.54
CA GLN A 64 -23.37 -6.11 -2.80
C GLN A 64 -22.34 -5.42 -1.89
N ALA A 65 -22.31 -5.78 -0.60
CA ALA A 65 -21.34 -5.25 0.35
C ALA A 65 -19.90 -5.69 -0.01
N LYS A 66 -19.72 -6.94 -0.46
CA LYS A 66 -18.45 -7.47 -0.97
C LYS A 66 -17.95 -6.69 -2.17
N GLU A 67 -18.81 -6.45 -3.16
CA GLU A 67 -18.46 -5.68 -4.36
C GLU A 67 -18.04 -4.25 -4.00
N SER A 68 -18.78 -3.60 -3.11
CA SER A 68 -18.44 -2.26 -2.63
C SER A 68 -17.06 -2.23 -1.97
N TRP A 69 -16.77 -3.19 -1.09
CA TRP A 69 -15.48 -3.31 -0.42
C TRP A 69 -14.33 -3.59 -1.39
N LEU A 70 -14.50 -4.55 -2.32
CA LEU A 70 -13.49 -4.89 -3.31
C LEU A 70 -13.23 -3.75 -4.29
N GLY A 71 -14.28 -3.01 -4.69
CA GLY A 71 -14.18 -1.82 -5.51
C GLY A 71 -13.32 -0.74 -4.85
N ALA A 72 -13.62 -0.40 -3.58
CA ALA A 72 -12.82 0.54 -2.81
C ALA A 72 -11.36 0.09 -2.66
N ARG A 73 -11.13 -1.19 -2.33
CA ARG A 73 -9.76 -1.74 -2.25
C ARG A 73 -9.00 -1.59 -3.56
N LYS A 74 -9.64 -1.90 -4.69
CA LYS A 74 -9.02 -1.78 -6.01
C LYS A 74 -8.68 -0.33 -6.35
N ALA A 75 -9.54 0.63 -6.00
CA ALA A 75 -9.26 2.05 -6.15
C ALA A 75 -8.03 2.50 -5.34
N VAL A 76 -7.93 2.09 -4.06
CA VAL A 76 -6.74 2.36 -3.23
C VAL A 76 -5.48 1.77 -3.86
N GLN A 77 -5.53 0.53 -4.35
CA GLN A 77 -4.41 -0.15 -4.99
C GLN A 77 -3.94 0.56 -6.26
N SER A 78 -4.87 1.10 -7.04
CA SER A 78 -4.56 1.83 -8.27
C SER A 78 -3.88 3.17 -7.97
N ARG A 79 -4.24 3.85 -6.87
CA ARG A 79 -3.61 5.13 -6.47
C ARG A 79 -2.26 4.92 -5.79
N TYR A 80 -2.11 3.82 -5.06
CA TYR A 80 -0.90 3.49 -4.31
C TYR A 80 -0.43 2.06 -4.64
N PRO A 81 0.25 1.87 -5.79
CA PRO A 81 0.74 0.56 -6.21
C PRO A 81 1.72 -0.01 -5.18
N LYS A 82 1.82 -1.35 -5.13
CA LYS A 82 2.88 -1.99 -4.34
C LYS A 82 4.21 -1.73 -5.08
N PRO A 83 5.32 -1.50 -4.35
CA PRO A 83 6.63 -1.56 -4.97
C PRO A 83 6.84 -2.96 -5.54
N ASP A 84 7.38 -3.05 -6.76
CA ASP A 84 7.91 -4.31 -7.28
C ASP A 84 9.16 -4.65 -6.44
N TYR A 85 9.19 -5.86 -5.87
CA TYR A 85 10.29 -6.37 -5.06
C TYR A 85 11.39 -6.98 -5.93
#